data_AF-A0A151B8P0-F1
#
_entry.id   AF-A0A151B8P0-F1
#
_cell.length_a   1.000
_cell.length_b   1.000
_cell.length_c   1.000
_cell.angle_alpha   90.00
_cell.angle_beta   90.00
_cell.angle_gamma   90.00
#
_symmetry.space_group_name_H-M   'P 1'
#
loop_
_entity.id
_entity.type
_entity.pdbx_description
1 polymer ?
#
loop_
_entity_poly.entity_id
_entity_poly.type
_entity_poly.pdbx_seq_one_letter_code
_entity_poly.pdbx_strand_id
1 'polypeptide(L)'
;MNLSHLAEDEASQRLALMDVEKYGWSKVVVQGGREDPYYSYVPLVSPTSDLKVKLEVEGRLQPLFNGGHITLIPVNGRSGRALLRQTRSLSSEFKLRFFAYDQPLTYCSSCGKTFPGLKAKCPRCGSIKVEAYARQSARYLPVKWWSHQGKLKALKEG
;
A
#
# COMPACT_ATOMS: atom_id res chain seq x y z
N MET A 1 1.13 -25.58 -11.50
CA MET A 1 1.37 -24.86 -10.23
C MET A 1 1.34 -23.37 -10.52
N ASN A 2 0.63 -22.58 -9.72
CA ASN A 2 0.57 -21.13 -9.88
C ASN A 2 1.38 -20.44 -8.78
N LEU A 3 2.12 -19.39 -9.13
CA LEU A 3 2.92 -18.58 -8.21
C LEU A 3 2.26 -17.23 -8.01
N SER A 4 2.06 -16.83 -6.75
CA SER A 4 1.43 -15.55 -6.41
C SER A 4 2.31 -14.75 -5.46
N HIS A 5 2.36 -13.45 -5.65
CA HIS A 5 2.87 -12.52 -4.65
C HIS A 5 1.71 -12.11 -3.73
N LEU A 6 1.75 -12.60 -2.49
CA LEU A 6 0.68 -12.36 -1.52
C LEU A 6 0.84 -11.00 -0.86
N ALA A 7 -0.19 -10.16 -0.96
CA ALA A 7 -0.30 -8.93 -0.20
C ALA A 7 -0.81 -9.25 1.22
N GLU A 8 0.05 -9.84 2.04
CA GLU A 8 -0.27 -10.30 3.39
C GLU A 8 0.67 -9.60 4.40
N ASP A 9 0.08 -8.78 5.26
CA ASP A 9 0.76 -7.96 6.25
C ASP A 9 1.09 -8.70 7.57
N GLU A 10 0.22 -9.58 8.05
CA GLU A 10 0.40 -10.30 9.32
C GLU A 10 1.51 -11.37 9.24
N ALA A 11 1.46 -12.22 8.22
CA ALA A 11 2.51 -13.18 7.88
C ALA A 11 3.84 -12.48 7.61
N SER A 12 3.81 -11.31 6.97
CA SER A 12 5.02 -10.51 6.75
C SER A 12 5.72 -10.12 8.07
N GLN A 13 4.96 -9.62 9.04
CA GLN A 13 5.47 -9.29 10.37
C GLN A 13 5.90 -10.55 11.14
N ARG A 14 5.04 -11.58 11.17
CA ARG A 14 5.26 -12.80 11.94
C ARG A 14 6.53 -13.54 11.49
N LEU A 15 6.73 -13.66 10.18
CA LEU A 15 7.93 -14.29 9.61
C LEU A 15 9.19 -13.48 9.93
N ALA A 16 9.14 -12.15 9.79
CA ALA A 16 10.26 -11.28 10.13
C ALA A 16 10.67 -11.41 11.60
N LEU A 17 9.71 -11.45 12.53
CA LEU A 17 9.97 -11.64 13.96
C LEU A 17 10.63 -12.98 14.26
N MET A 18 10.10 -14.09 13.71
CA MET A 18 10.65 -15.43 13.92
C MET A 18 12.07 -15.57 13.35
N ASP A 19 12.32 -14.99 12.17
CA ASP A 19 13.65 -15.01 11.57
C ASP A 19 14.66 -14.18 12.38
N VAL A 20 14.24 -13.01 12.87
CA VAL A 20 15.08 -12.19 13.76
C VAL A 20 15.41 -12.93 15.06
N GLU A 21 14.43 -13.59 15.67
CA GLU A 21 14.62 -14.39 16.89
C GLU A 21 15.64 -15.52 16.65
N LYS A 22 15.52 -16.21 15.52
CA LYS A 22 16.35 -17.38 15.20
C LYS A 22 17.75 -17.02 14.70
N TYR A 23 17.89 -15.99 13.87
CA TYR A 23 19.12 -15.69 13.14
C TYR A 23 19.81 -14.39 13.59
N GLY A 24 19.12 -13.56 14.35
CA GLY A 24 19.61 -12.29 14.87
C GLY A 24 19.52 -11.12 13.88
N TRP A 25 19.46 -9.92 14.44
CA TRP A 25 19.34 -8.64 13.71
C TRP A 25 20.49 -8.36 12.72
N SER A 26 21.66 -8.98 12.88
CA SER A 26 22.79 -8.77 11.98
C SER A 26 22.65 -9.49 10.64
N LYS A 27 21.73 -10.47 10.54
CA LYS A 27 21.54 -11.30 9.33
C LYS A 27 20.23 -11.04 8.61
N VAL A 28 19.22 -10.58 9.34
CA VAL A 28 17.85 -10.44 8.83
C VAL A 28 17.61 -9.02 8.34
N VAL A 29 17.16 -8.89 7.09
CA VAL A 29 16.87 -7.59 6.46
C VAL A 29 15.36 -7.38 6.41
N VAL A 30 14.89 -6.37 7.13
CA VAL A 30 13.46 -6.06 7.30
C VAL A 30 13.19 -4.57 7.11
N GLN A 31 11.91 -4.24 6.92
CA GLN A 31 11.37 -2.89 7.01
C GLN A 31 10.91 -2.57 8.45
N GLY A 32 10.59 -1.31 8.77
CA GLY A 32 9.94 -0.93 10.04
C GLY A 32 10.82 -0.91 11.31
N GLY A 33 12.09 -1.32 11.19
CA GLY A 33 13.06 -1.26 12.28
C GLY A 33 12.84 -2.32 13.37
N ARG A 34 13.36 -2.08 14.58
CA ARG A 34 13.31 -3.07 15.68
C ARG A 34 11.96 -3.14 16.39
N GLU A 35 11.18 -2.07 16.37
CA GLU A 35 9.88 -2.03 17.05
C GLU A 35 8.78 -2.77 16.27
N ASP A 36 8.80 -2.69 14.94
CA ASP A 36 7.78 -3.32 14.09
C ASP A 36 8.42 -3.85 12.80
N PRO A 37 9.22 -4.94 12.87
CA PRO A 37 9.89 -5.50 11.71
C PRO A 37 8.90 -6.23 10.79
N TYR A 38 9.03 -6.03 9.48
CA TYR A 38 8.22 -6.74 8.49
C TYR A 38 8.96 -6.91 7.16
N TYR A 39 8.59 -7.92 6.38
CA TYR A 39 9.06 -8.11 5.01
C TYR A 39 8.24 -7.30 4.00
N SER A 40 8.82 -7.00 2.83
CA SER A 40 8.07 -6.38 1.74
C SER A 40 6.96 -7.33 1.24
N TYR A 41 5.71 -6.89 1.28
CA TYR A 41 4.55 -7.68 0.84
C TYR A 41 3.67 -6.96 -0.19
N VAL A 42 3.74 -5.63 -0.30
CA VAL A 42 3.23 -4.80 -1.40
C VAL A 42 3.65 -3.35 -1.14
N PRO A 43 4.37 -2.69 -2.08
CA PRO A 43 5.11 -3.27 -3.21
C PRO A 43 6.30 -4.14 -2.76
N LEU A 44 6.92 -4.89 -3.69
CA LEU A 44 8.13 -5.69 -3.38
C LEU A 44 9.36 -4.81 -3.13
N VAL A 45 9.38 -3.64 -3.75
CA VAL A 45 10.47 -2.68 -3.66
C VAL A 45 10.33 -1.83 -2.40
N SER A 46 11.46 -1.37 -1.86
CA SER A 46 11.49 -0.47 -0.70
C SER A 46 10.51 0.71 -0.84
N PRO A 47 9.78 1.08 0.24
CA PRO A 47 8.94 2.27 0.26
C PRO A 47 9.67 3.56 -0.14
N THR A 48 10.98 3.66 0.10
CA THR A 48 11.79 4.85 -0.20
C THR A 48 12.27 4.96 -1.64
N SER A 49 12.10 3.92 -2.47
CA SER A 49 12.55 3.95 -3.86
C SER A 49 11.68 4.89 -4.73
N ASP A 50 12.32 5.47 -5.75
CA ASP A 50 11.63 6.27 -6.76
C ASP A 50 10.50 5.48 -7.44
N LEU A 51 9.41 6.18 -7.80
CA LEU A 51 8.24 5.55 -8.40
C LEU A 51 8.60 4.85 -9.71
N LYS A 52 9.43 5.45 -10.57
CA LYS A 52 9.81 4.82 -11.85
C LYS A 52 10.53 3.50 -11.62
N VAL A 53 11.49 3.48 -10.69
CA VAL A 53 12.22 2.25 -10.32
C VAL A 53 11.27 1.17 -9.81
N LYS A 54 10.30 1.55 -8.96
CA LYS A 54 9.27 0.62 -8.49
C LYS A 54 8.48 0.03 -9.66
N LEU A 55 8.04 0.86 -10.59
CA LEU A 55 7.26 0.43 -11.75
C LEU A 55 8.04 -0.49 -12.68
N GLU A 56 9.34 -0.24 -12.89
CA GLU A 56 10.20 -1.09 -13.71
C GLU A 56 10.38 -2.48 -13.10
N VAL A 57 10.61 -2.57 -11.77
CA VAL A 57 10.73 -3.85 -11.08
C VAL A 57 9.40 -4.60 -11.09
N GLU A 58 8.31 -3.94 -10.72
CA GLU A 58 6.97 -4.53 -10.69
C GLU A 58 6.54 -5.02 -12.08
N GLY A 59 6.84 -4.26 -13.14
CA GLY A 59 6.59 -4.63 -14.53
C GLY A 59 7.33 -5.87 -14.99
N ARG A 60 8.56 -6.07 -14.51
CA ARG A 60 9.35 -7.29 -14.77
C ARG A 60 8.89 -8.50 -13.97
N LEU A 61 8.40 -8.28 -12.75
CA LEU A 61 8.01 -9.35 -11.83
C LEU A 61 6.59 -9.85 -12.06
N GLN A 62 5.62 -8.98 -12.35
CA GLN A 62 4.23 -9.37 -12.55
C GLN A 62 4.02 -10.54 -13.52
N PRO A 63 4.71 -10.63 -14.68
CA PRO A 63 4.58 -11.76 -15.59
C PRO A 63 5.00 -13.11 -15.00
N LEU A 64 5.88 -13.11 -13.98
CA LEU A 64 6.35 -14.33 -13.31
C LEU A 64 5.33 -14.87 -12.30
N PHE A 65 4.42 -14.03 -11.80
CA PHE A 65 3.41 -14.36 -10.80
C PHE A 65 2.05 -14.66 -11.45
N ASN A 66 1.93 -15.82 -12.10
CA ASN A 66 0.71 -16.23 -12.82
C ASN A 66 -0.52 -16.52 -11.94
N GLY A 67 -0.35 -16.60 -10.61
CA GLY A 67 -1.44 -16.73 -9.64
C GLY A 67 -1.92 -15.39 -9.05
N GLY A 68 -1.17 -14.31 -9.23
CA GLY A 68 -1.58 -12.97 -8.82
C GLY A 68 -0.44 -12.11 -8.28
N HIS A 69 -0.44 -10.84 -8.69
CA HIS A 69 0.48 -9.80 -8.20
C HIS A 69 -0.16 -8.44 -8.44
N ILE A 70 -0.31 -7.63 -7.40
CA ILE A 70 -0.90 -6.28 -7.50
C ILE A 70 0.16 -5.21 -7.26
N THR A 71 0.15 -4.16 -8.08
CA THR A 71 0.94 -2.95 -7.85
C THR A 71 0.04 -1.80 -7.42
N LEU A 72 0.35 -1.17 -6.29
CA LEU A 72 -0.37 0.01 -5.80
C LEU A 72 0.30 1.29 -6.30
N ILE A 73 -0.48 2.17 -6.93
CA ILE A 73 -0.01 3.39 -7.58
C ILE A 73 -0.54 4.61 -6.81
N PRO A 74 0.32 5.43 -6.18
CA PRO A 74 -0.16 6.57 -5.42
C PRO A 74 -0.79 7.63 -6.33
N VAL A 75 -1.98 8.12 -5.95
CA VAL A 75 -2.74 9.14 -6.71
C VAL A 75 -2.05 10.50 -6.65
N ASN A 76 -1.52 10.90 -5.48
CA ASN A 76 -0.84 12.18 -5.25
C ASN A 76 -1.62 13.41 -5.76
N GLY A 77 -2.94 13.44 -5.52
CA GLY A 77 -3.81 14.56 -5.91
C GLY A 77 -3.97 14.77 -7.42
N ARG A 78 -3.50 13.85 -8.27
CA ARG A 78 -3.61 13.96 -9.73
C ARG A 78 -5.06 13.99 -10.18
N SER A 79 -5.34 14.82 -11.18
CA SER A 79 -6.66 14.88 -11.83
C SER A 79 -6.96 13.59 -12.60
N GLY A 80 -8.24 13.31 -12.85
CA GLY A 80 -8.65 12.14 -13.65
C GLY A 80 -8.00 12.07 -15.03
N ARG A 81 -7.76 13.22 -15.68
CA ARG A 81 -7.04 13.28 -16.96
C ARG A 81 -5.57 12.90 -16.82
N ALA A 82 -4.92 13.31 -15.74
CA ALA A 82 -3.54 12.92 -15.46
C ALA A 82 -3.43 11.43 -15.13
N LEU A 83 -4.36 10.90 -14.33
CA LEU A 83 -4.45 9.46 -14.05
C LEU A 83 -4.70 8.65 -15.32
N LEU A 84 -5.56 9.12 -16.24
CA LEU A 84 -5.77 8.43 -17.51
C LEU A 84 -4.49 8.32 -18.35
N ARG A 85 -3.70 9.40 -18.43
CA ARG A 85 -2.39 9.36 -19.10
C ARG A 85 -1.43 8.41 -18.41
N GLN A 86 -1.40 8.44 -17.08
CA GLN A 86 -0.58 7.54 -16.28
C GLN A 86 -0.97 6.08 -16.53
N THR A 87 -2.27 5.74 -16.52
CA THR A 87 -2.77 4.39 -16.82
C THR A 87 -2.25 3.88 -18.15
N ARG A 88 -2.27 4.71 -19.20
CA ARG A 88 -1.73 4.34 -20.52
C ARG A 88 -0.25 4.01 -20.45
N SER A 89 0.55 4.88 -19.81
CA SER A 89 1.99 4.68 -19.60
C SER A 89 2.29 3.40 -18.79
N LEU A 90 1.56 3.16 -17.70
CA LEU A 90 1.69 1.95 -16.88
C LEU A 90 1.49 0.67 -17.69
N SER A 91 0.49 0.65 -18.58
CA SER A 91 0.24 -0.50 -19.46
C SER A 91 1.23 -0.60 -20.63
N SER A 92 1.56 0.51 -21.29
CA SER A 92 2.34 0.49 -22.53
C SER A 92 3.85 0.44 -22.31
N GLU A 93 4.36 1.21 -21.35
CA GLU A 93 5.79 1.37 -21.10
C GLU A 93 6.27 0.35 -20.05
N PHE A 94 5.59 0.28 -18.90
CA PHE A 94 5.97 -0.60 -17.79
C PHE A 94 5.37 -2.01 -17.88
N LYS A 95 4.45 -2.25 -18.82
CA LYS A 95 3.78 -3.55 -19.04
C LYS A 95 3.10 -4.11 -17.79
N LEU A 96 2.63 -3.24 -16.88
CA LEU A 96 1.86 -3.70 -15.72
C LEU A 96 0.52 -4.29 -16.17
N ARG A 97 0.22 -5.47 -15.65
CA ARG A 97 -0.99 -6.26 -15.97
C ARG A 97 -2.09 -6.06 -14.94
N PHE A 98 -1.74 -5.84 -13.68
CA PHE A 98 -2.70 -5.66 -12.59
C PHE A 98 -2.23 -4.60 -11.59
N PHE A 99 -2.95 -3.49 -11.51
CA PHE A 99 -2.61 -2.39 -10.62
C PHE A 99 -3.87 -1.65 -10.14
N ALA A 100 -3.75 -0.95 -9.02
CA ALA A 100 -4.80 -0.11 -8.48
C ALA A 100 -4.24 1.24 -8.07
N TYR A 101 -5.02 2.30 -8.28
CA TYR A 101 -4.72 3.60 -7.70
C TYR A 101 -5.01 3.60 -6.19
N ASP A 102 -4.09 4.17 -5.44
CA ASP A 102 -4.09 4.15 -3.99
C ASP A 102 -4.03 5.56 -3.41
N GLN A 103 -4.90 5.81 -2.44
CA GLN A 103 -4.93 7.01 -1.60
C GLN A 103 -5.81 6.75 -0.38
N PRO A 104 -5.51 7.33 0.78
CA PRO A 104 -6.46 7.30 1.89
C PRO A 104 -7.76 8.01 1.50
N LEU A 105 -8.86 7.52 2.08
CA LEU A 105 -10.20 8.06 1.91
C LEU A 105 -10.81 8.31 3.29
N THR A 106 -11.63 9.35 3.40
CA THR A 106 -12.44 9.61 4.60
C THR A 106 -13.91 9.60 4.23
N TYR A 107 -14.70 8.74 4.85
CA TYR A 107 -16.15 8.68 4.72
C TYR A 107 -16.83 9.37 5.90
N CYS A 108 -17.83 10.21 5.65
CA CYS A 108 -18.65 10.82 6.69
C CYS A 108 -20.01 10.14 6.79
N SER A 109 -20.33 9.56 7.95
CA SER A 109 -21.62 8.90 8.19
C SER A 109 -22.77 9.88 8.39
N SER A 110 -22.49 11.15 8.74
CA SER A 110 -23.53 12.17 8.90
C SER A 110 -24.11 12.67 7.58
N CYS A 111 -23.31 12.78 6.51
CA CYS A 111 -23.77 13.29 5.21
C CYS A 111 -23.55 12.34 4.03
N GLY A 112 -23.00 11.14 4.28
CA GLY A 112 -22.81 10.09 3.29
C GLY A 112 -21.78 10.40 2.20
N LYS A 113 -20.86 11.34 2.43
CA LYS A 113 -19.85 11.76 1.44
C LYS A 113 -18.47 11.20 1.76
N THR A 114 -17.75 10.86 0.71
CA THR A 114 -16.34 10.40 0.75
C THR A 114 -15.42 11.48 0.22
N PHE A 115 -14.29 11.67 0.88
CA PHE A 115 -13.28 12.67 0.54
C PHE A 115 -11.91 11.99 0.44
N PRO A 116 -11.02 12.44 -0.45
CA PRO A 116 -9.64 11.97 -0.47
C PRO A 116 -8.86 12.49 0.74
N GLY A 117 -7.88 11.72 1.17
CA GLY A 117 -7.03 12.02 2.31
C GLY A 117 -7.62 11.59 3.65
N LEU A 118 -6.79 11.65 4.69
CA LEU A 118 -7.21 11.54 6.08
C LEU A 118 -7.77 12.89 6.53
N LYS A 119 -9.02 12.93 7.02
CA LYS A 119 -9.67 14.14 7.51
C LYS A 119 -10.15 13.92 8.94
N ALA A 120 -9.81 14.84 9.84
CA ALA A 120 -10.31 14.81 11.23
C ALA A 120 -11.80 15.21 11.35
N LYS A 121 -12.33 15.96 10.38
CA LYS A 121 -13.73 16.38 10.30
C LYS A 121 -14.21 16.40 8.85
N CYS A 122 -15.52 16.24 8.64
CA CYS A 122 -16.12 16.30 7.32
C CYS A 122 -15.95 17.71 6.71
N PRO A 123 -15.29 17.85 5.54
CA PRO A 123 -15.13 19.15 4.88
C PRO A 123 -16.46 19.80 4.45
N ARG A 124 -17.53 19.00 4.28
CA ARG A 124 -18.83 19.48 3.81
C ARG A 124 -19.78 19.91 4.92
N CYS A 125 -19.86 19.14 6.01
CA CYS A 125 -20.87 19.37 7.06
C CYS A 125 -20.28 19.63 8.46
N GLY A 126 -18.95 19.60 8.60
CA GLY A 126 -18.27 19.83 9.88
C GLY A 126 -18.34 18.69 10.90
N SER A 127 -19.14 17.64 10.64
CA SER A 127 -19.27 16.49 11.54
C SER A 127 -17.92 15.79 11.81
N ILE A 128 -17.71 15.38 13.06
CA ILE A 128 -16.59 14.53 13.50
C ILE A 128 -16.87 13.03 13.31
N LYS A 129 -18.09 12.66 12.92
CA LYS A 129 -18.47 11.26 12.63
C LYS A 129 -17.92 10.85 11.27
N VAL A 130 -16.61 10.66 11.22
CA VAL A 130 -15.85 10.27 10.04
C VAL A 130 -15.07 8.99 10.28
N GLU A 131 -14.91 8.19 9.23
CA GLU A 131 -14.14 6.95 9.23
C GLU A 131 -13.09 7.02 8.11
N ALA A 132 -11.83 6.75 8.46
CA ALA A 132 -10.74 6.72 7.51
C ALA A 132 -10.55 5.30 6.96
N TYR A 133 -10.36 5.19 5.66
CA TYR A 133 -10.06 3.96 4.94
C TYR A 133 -8.75 4.13 4.18
N ALA A 134 -7.90 3.11 4.20
CA ALA A 134 -6.70 3.05 3.37
C ALA A 134 -6.43 1.60 2.99
N ARG A 135 -5.43 1.36 2.14
CA ARG A 135 -4.96 0.03 1.80
C ARG A 135 -3.74 -0.35 2.63
N GLN A 136 -3.93 -1.27 3.58
CA GLN A 136 -2.81 -1.93 4.26
C GLN A 136 -2.22 -3.00 3.34
N SER A 137 -3.07 -3.64 2.56
CA SER A 137 -2.78 -4.71 1.61
C SER A 137 -3.52 -4.47 0.27
N ALA A 138 -4.05 -5.51 -0.37
CA ALA A 138 -4.83 -5.36 -1.60
C ALA A 138 -6.26 -4.80 -1.38
N ARG A 139 -6.70 -4.59 -0.14
CA ARG A 139 -8.08 -4.18 0.21
C ARG A 139 -8.11 -2.86 0.97
N TYR A 140 -9.16 -2.06 0.76
CA TYR A 140 -9.46 -0.94 1.63
C TYR A 140 -10.06 -1.47 2.94
N LEU A 141 -9.45 -1.09 4.06
CA LEU A 141 -9.94 -1.38 5.40
C LEU A 141 -10.01 -0.10 6.21
N PRO A 142 -10.93 0.00 7.18
CA PRO A 142 -10.90 1.06 8.20
C PRO A 142 -9.51 1.12 8.84
N VAL A 143 -8.92 2.31 8.90
CA VAL A 143 -7.56 2.51 9.46
C VAL A 143 -7.50 2.08 10.93
N LYS A 144 -8.60 2.20 11.66
CA LYS A 144 -8.70 1.73 13.05
C LYS A 144 -8.58 0.20 13.22
N TRP A 145 -8.71 -0.58 12.15
CA TRP A 145 -8.56 -2.04 12.17
C TRP A 145 -7.13 -2.49 11.88
N TRP A 146 -6.23 -1.56 11.57
CA TRP A 146 -4.86 -1.90 11.23
C TRP A 146 -4.07 -2.26 12.49
N SER A 147 -3.43 -3.42 12.49
CA SER A 147 -2.50 -3.86 13.54
C SER A 147 -1.07 -3.40 13.28
N HIS A 148 -0.70 -3.13 12.03
CA HIS A 148 0.67 -2.84 11.61
C HIS A 148 1.07 -1.38 11.86
N GLN A 149 1.88 -1.17 12.90
CA GLN A 149 2.23 0.18 13.39
C GLN A 149 3.13 0.96 12.43
N GLY A 150 4.10 0.33 11.80
CA GLY A 150 5.00 0.92 10.81
C GLY A 150 4.24 1.43 9.58
N LYS A 151 3.25 0.66 9.10
CA LYS A 151 2.36 1.10 8.01
C LYS A 151 1.43 2.23 8.45
N LEU A 152 0.93 2.19 9.69
CA LEU A 152 0.16 3.29 10.26
C LEU A 152 0.97 4.59 10.38
N LYS A 153 2.26 4.51 10.78
CA LYS A 153 3.18 5.65 10.82
C LYS A 153 3.38 6.21 9.40
N ALA A 154 3.73 5.34 8.44
CA ALA A 154 3.95 5.74 7.05
C ALA A 154 2.70 6.37 6.39
N LEU A 155 1.49 5.90 6.74
CA LEU A 155 0.24 6.48 6.26
C LEU A 155 -0.02 7.90 6.80
N LYS A 156 0.45 8.21 8.01
CA LYS A 156 0.26 9.53 8.64
C LYS A 156 1.32 10.55 8.22
N GLU A 157 2.49 10.08 7.79
CA GLU A 157 3.62 10.92 7.37
C GLU A 157 3.55 11.36 5.91
N GLY A 158 2.79 10.64 5.06
CA GLY A 158 2.59 10.95 3.64
C GLY A 158 1.37 11.83 3.34
#